data_AF-A0A495EQW7-F1
#
_entry.id   AF-A0A495EQW7-F1
#
_cell.length_a   1.000
_cell.length_b   1.000
_cell.length_c   1.000
_cell.angle_alpha   90.00
_cell.angle_beta   90.00
_cell.angle_gamma   90.00
#
_symmetry.space_group_name_H-M   'P 1'
#
loop_
_entity.id
_entity.type
_entity.pdbx_description
1 polymer ?
#
loop_
_entity_poly.entity_id
_entity_poly.type
_entity_poly.pdbx_seq_one_letter_code
_entity_poly.pdbx_strand_id
1 'polypeptide(L)'
;MQSLGSSSSTSTAAKGRFSMFRISGPGMLIFIFAFTVAVIFAANQNDVVGWIVAIVAGAWLALAAFVVFSIQRAAKKAGARLDEAQNAFNAATGRAPTPGSVDHGGTRVVSEGRGSESVRDMKLDHSFKIVQVQVRVVEEERAKGDAADQDTIRRALETMEITATNARDMIKSSGGGDEPVSGTIID
;
A
#
# COMPACT_ATOMS: atom_id res chain seq x y z
N MET A 1 -40.48 50.82 -10.98
CA MET A 1 -39.67 52.04 -10.69
C MET A 1 -38.64 51.66 -9.64
N GLN A 2 -37.38 52.00 -9.91
CA GLN A 2 -36.25 52.23 -8.98
C GLN A 2 -35.68 51.08 -8.12
N SER A 3 -34.50 50.65 -8.60
CA SER A 3 -33.30 50.21 -7.89
C SER A 3 -32.88 51.12 -6.73
N LEU A 4 -32.35 50.52 -5.65
CA LEU A 4 -31.12 50.87 -4.93
C LEU A 4 -30.58 49.52 -4.36
N GLY A 5 -29.34 49.06 -4.47
CA GLY A 5 -28.07 49.75 -4.67
C GLY A 5 -27.31 49.84 -3.34
N SER A 6 -26.41 48.88 -3.08
CA SER A 6 -25.17 48.98 -2.29
C SER A 6 -24.71 47.57 -1.84
N SER A 7 -23.46 47.21 -1.61
CA SER A 7 -22.13 47.65 -2.04
C SER A 7 -21.19 46.55 -1.51
N SER A 8 -20.13 46.24 -2.26
CA SER A 8 -18.85 45.74 -1.75
C SER A 8 -18.84 44.51 -0.82
N SER A 9 -18.60 43.34 -1.38
CA SER A 9 -17.61 42.44 -0.81
C SER A 9 -16.84 41.76 -1.95
N THR A 10 -15.78 42.43 -2.40
CA THR A 10 -14.67 41.75 -3.08
C THR A 10 -14.08 40.80 -2.05
N SER A 11 -14.58 39.56 -2.03
CA SER A 11 -13.92 38.47 -1.35
C SER A 11 -12.66 38.15 -2.16
N THR A 12 -11.56 38.73 -1.73
CA THR A 12 -10.22 38.28 -2.09
C THR A 12 -10.09 36.86 -1.56
N ALA A 13 -10.55 35.89 -2.33
CA ALA A 13 -10.23 34.50 -2.10
C ALA A 13 -8.72 34.38 -2.33
N ALA A 14 -7.97 34.49 -1.23
CA ALA A 14 -6.57 34.15 -1.18
C ALA A 14 -6.44 32.72 -1.69
N LYS A 15 -6.08 32.59 -2.96
CA LYS A 15 -5.76 31.33 -3.61
C LYS A 15 -4.39 30.90 -3.11
N GLY A 16 -4.31 30.58 -1.82
CA GLY A 16 -3.22 29.85 -1.20
C GLY A 16 -3.28 28.38 -1.58
N ARG A 17 -3.29 28.08 -2.88
CA ARG A 17 -2.95 26.75 -3.37
C ARG A 17 -1.43 26.74 -3.46
N PHE A 18 -0.78 26.39 -2.35
CA PHE A 18 0.58 25.87 -2.40
C PHE A 18 0.56 24.56 -3.18
N SER A 19 0.63 24.69 -4.50
CA SER A 19 0.98 23.61 -5.42
C SER A 19 2.48 23.34 -5.25
N MET A 20 2.88 22.79 -4.10
CA MET A 20 4.24 22.30 -3.86
C MET A 20 4.37 20.87 -4.40
N PHE A 21 3.90 20.64 -5.63
CA PHE A 21 4.19 19.46 -6.40
C PHE A 21 4.23 19.94 -7.85
N ARG A 22 5.24 19.50 -8.59
CA ARG A 22 5.50 19.82 -10.01
C ARG A 22 6.34 21.08 -10.26
N ILE A 23 7.45 21.19 -9.54
CA ILE A 23 8.72 21.59 -10.15
C ILE A 23 9.85 20.89 -9.38
N SER A 24 10.04 19.59 -9.67
CA SER A 24 11.38 19.02 -9.57
C SER A 24 12.12 19.52 -10.81
N GLY A 25 12.45 20.80 -10.77
CA GLY A 25 13.01 21.55 -11.87
C GLY A 25 14.48 21.18 -12.07
N PRO A 26 15.03 21.36 -13.28
CA PRO A 26 16.41 21.04 -13.65
C PRO A 26 17.49 21.48 -12.64
N GLY A 27 17.21 22.45 -11.78
CA GLY A 27 18.08 22.86 -10.67
C GLY A 27 18.50 21.73 -9.73
N MET A 28 17.61 20.76 -9.41
CA MET A 28 18.00 19.63 -8.55
C MET A 28 19.11 18.78 -9.19
N LEU A 29 19.03 18.55 -10.50
CA LEU A 29 20.07 17.82 -11.24
C LEU A 29 21.40 18.56 -11.25
N ILE A 30 21.36 19.89 -11.35
CA ILE A 30 22.55 20.75 -11.31
C ILE A 30 23.23 20.67 -9.93
N PHE A 31 22.46 20.72 -8.84
CA PHE A 31 23.01 20.57 -7.49
C PHE A 31 23.61 19.19 -7.25
N ILE A 32 22.94 18.12 -7.69
CA ILE A 32 23.48 16.76 -7.60
C ILE A 32 24.79 16.64 -8.39
N PHE A 33 24.84 17.20 -9.59
CA PHE A 33 26.02 17.16 -10.43
C PHE A 33 27.19 17.96 -9.83
N ALA A 34 26.94 19.20 -9.39
CA ALA A 34 27.95 20.05 -8.74
C ALA A 34 28.48 19.41 -7.45
N PHE A 35 27.59 18.79 -6.65
CA PHE A 35 27.97 18.06 -5.45
C PHE A 35 28.85 16.84 -5.77
N THR A 36 28.50 16.08 -6.81
CA THR A 36 29.30 14.93 -7.26
C THR A 36 30.70 15.36 -7.71
N VAL A 37 30.82 16.46 -8.46
CA VAL A 37 32.11 17.01 -8.88
C VAL A 37 32.94 17.48 -7.67
N ALA A 38 32.32 18.14 -6.69
CA ALA A 38 33.00 18.57 -5.46
C ALA A 38 33.53 17.38 -4.66
N VAL A 39 32.77 16.29 -4.56
CA VAL A 39 33.19 15.04 -3.92
C VAL A 39 34.41 14.43 -4.63
N ILE A 40 34.41 14.38 -5.96
CA ILE A 40 35.53 13.86 -6.74
C ILE A 40 36.78 14.73 -6.56
N PHE A 41 36.62 16.06 -6.52
CA PHE A 41 37.75 16.98 -6.32
C PHE A 41 38.32 16.90 -4.90
N ALA A 42 37.48 16.72 -3.89
CA ALA A 42 37.91 16.46 -2.52
C ALA A 42 38.68 15.13 -2.40
N ALA A 43 38.23 14.07 -3.08
CA ALA A 43 38.93 12.79 -3.11
C ALA A 43 40.28 12.85 -3.86
N ASN A 44 40.40 13.71 -4.87
CA ASN A 44 41.59 13.81 -5.71
C ASN A 44 42.76 14.59 -5.06
N GLN A 45 42.55 15.33 -3.97
CA GLN A 45 43.65 16.02 -3.26
C GLN A 45 44.51 15.11 -2.36
N ASN A 46 44.28 13.79 -2.34
CA ASN A 46 45.00 12.82 -1.50
C ASN A 46 45.03 13.22 0.00
N ASP A 47 44.00 13.92 0.46
CA ASP A 47 43.80 14.30 1.86
C ASP A 47 42.76 13.36 2.49
N VAL A 48 43.07 12.86 3.69
CA VAL A 48 42.23 11.91 4.45
C VAL A 48 40.83 12.50 4.67
N VAL A 49 40.74 13.83 4.86
CA VAL A 49 39.48 14.53 5.05
C VAL A 49 38.60 14.43 3.79
N GLY A 50 39.19 14.55 2.61
CA GLY A 50 38.48 14.45 1.34
C GLY A 50 37.86 13.07 1.09
N TRP A 51 38.59 12.01 1.45
CA TRP A 51 38.08 10.62 1.36
C TRP A 51 36.93 10.35 2.33
N ILE A 52 37.00 10.86 3.56
CA ILE A 52 35.90 10.72 4.53
C ILE A 52 34.63 11.41 4.03
N VAL A 53 34.76 12.66 3.56
CA VAL A 53 33.63 13.42 3.01
C VAL A 53 33.06 12.71 1.78
N ALA A 54 33.90 12.17 0.91
CA ALA A 54 33.46 11.45 -0.28
C ALA A 54 32.65 10.18 0.04
N ILE A 55 33.10 9.39 1.02
CA ILE A 55 32.39 8.17 1.46
C ILE A 55 31.03 8.53 2.07
N VAL A 56 30.99 9.51 2.98
CA VAL A 56 29.75 9.93 3.66
C VAL A 56 28.76 10.51 2.65
N ALA A 57 29.22 11.38 1.75
CA ALA A 57 28.43 11.94 0.67
C ALA A 57 27.90 10.85 -0.28
N GLY A 58 28.77 9.92 -0.68
CA GLY A 58 28.41 8.79 -1.53
C GLY A 58 27.36 7.88 -0.89
N ALA A 59 27.46 7.63 0.42
CA ALA A 59 26.47 6.86 1.16
C ALA A 59 25.09 7.54 1.16
N TRP A 60 25.03 8.85 1.39
CA TRP A 60 23.77 9.60 1.33
C TRP A 60 23.16 9.64 -0.07
N LEU A 61 24.00 9.79 -1.10
CA LEU A 61 23.56 9.77 -2.49
C LEU A 61 23.02 8.40 -2.89
N ALA A 62 23.69 7.32 -2.49
CA ALA A 62 23.24 5.95 -2.71
C ALA A 62 21.91 5.68 -2.00
N LEU A 63 21.74 6.15 -0.77
CA LEU A 63 20.50 6.04 -0.01
C LEU A 63 19.35 6.80 -0.69
N ALA A 64 19.60 8.04 -1.12
CA ALA A 64 18.62 8.84 -1.85
C ALA A 64 18.23 8.16 -3.18
N ALA A 65 19.20 7.67 -3.94
CA ALA A 65 18.96 6.93 -5.17
C ALA A 65 18.14 5.66 -4.90
N PHE A 66 18.47 4.91 -3.85
CA PHE A 66 17.74 3.70 -3.46
C PHE A 66 16.26 4.00 -3.16
N VAL A 67 15.96 5.07 -2.43
CA VAL A 67 14.59 5.50 -2.15
C VAL A 67 13.85 5.91 -3.42
N VAL A 68 14.48 6.69 -4.30
CA VAL A 68 13.85 7.09 -5.57
C VAL A 68 13.59 5.88 -6.45
N PHE A 69 14.56 4.96 -6.58
CA PHE A 69 14.40 3.75 -7.38
C PHE A 69 13.40 2.77 -6.79
N SER A 70 13.27 2.66 -5.47
CA SER A 70 12.28 1.80 -4.83
C SER A 70 10.86 2.30 -5.07
N ILE A 71 10.63 3.62 -4.97
CA ILE A 71 9.35 4.24 -5.30
C ILE A 71 9.05 4.13 -6.79
N GLN A 72 10.03 4.40 -7.67
CA GLN A 72 9.84 4.25 -9.11
C GLN A 72 9.54 2.80 -9.52
N ARG A 73 10.19 1.82 -8.89
CA ARG A 73 9.89 0.39 -9.11
C ARG A 73 8.51 0.02 -8.59
N ALA A 74 8.11 0.53 -7.43
CA ALA A 74 6.78 0.30 -6.86
C ALA A 74 5.68 0.92 -7.74
N ALA A 75 5.88 2.17 -8.19
CA ALA A 75 4.96 2.88 -9.07
C ALA A 75 4.82 2.20 -10.44
N LYS A 76 5.91 1.72 -11.04
CA LYS A 76 5.85 0.97 -12.31
C LYS A 76 5.09 -0.35 -12.19
N LYS A 77 5.21 -1.06 -11.07
CA LYS A 77 4.45 -2.30 -10.81
C LYS A 77 2.98 -2.03 -10.47
N ALA A 78 2.69 -0.92 -9.79
CA ALA A 78 1.33 -0.50 -9.47
C ALA A 78 0.57 -0.03 -10.72
N GLY A 79 1.23 0.69 -11.64
CA GLY A 79 0.64 1.10 -12.92
C GLY A 79 0.16 -0.08 -13.76
N ALA A 80 0.99 -1.12 -13.89
CA ALA A 80 0.60 -2.34 -14.62
C ALA A 80 -0.61 -3.05 -13.98
N ARG A 81 -0.71 -3.05 -12.64
CA ARG A 81 -1.83 -3.65 -11.90
C ARG A 81 -3.11 -2.81 -12.02
N LEU A 82 -2.98 -1.48 -12.06
CA LEU A 82 -4.10 -0.58 -12.29
C LEU A 82 -4.59 -0.66 -13.74
N ASP A 83 -3.72 -0.73 -14.74
CA ASP A 83 -4.12 -0.89 -16.14
C ASP A 83 -4.85 -2.23 -16.36
N GLU A 84 -4.38 -3.31 -15.72
CA GLU A 84 -5.01 -4.62 -15.78
C GLU A 84 -6.36 -4.63 -15.04
N ALA A 85 -6.45 -3.99 -13.87
CA ALA A 85 -7.69 -3.84 -13.13
C ALA A 85 -8.69 -2.89 -13.81
N GLN A 86 -8.22 -1.83 -14.47
CA GLN A 86 -9.03 -0.87 -15.23
C GLN A 86 -9.56 -1.53 -16.51
N ASN A 87 -8.74 -2.33 -17.20
CA ASN A 87 -9.19 -3.13 -18.35
C ASN A 87 -10.19 -4.21 -17.94
N ALA A 88 -9.95 -4.91 -16.81
CA ALA A 88 -10.89 -5.87 -16.26
C ALA A 88 -12.19 -5.21 -15.78
N PHE A 89 -12.12 -4.02 -15.19
CA PHE A 89 -13.28 -3.25 -14.77
C PHE A 89 -14.08 -2.72 -15.96
N ASN A 90 -13.44 -2.21 -17.02
CA ASN A 90 -14.09 -1.79 -18.26
C ASN A 90 -14.77 -2.98 -18.98
N ALA A 91 -14.16 -4.16 -18.94
CA ALA A 91 -14.78 -5.41 -19.41
C ALA A 91 -15.96 -5.85 -18.53
N ALA A 92 -15.89 -5.63 -17.21
CA ALA A 92 -16.93 -6.01 -16.25
C ALA A 92 -18.10 -5.01 -16.12
N THR A 93 -17.88 -3.71 -16.37
CA THR A 93 -18.91 -2.65 -16.39
C THR A 93 -19.64 -2.53 -17.73
N GLY A 94 -19.42 -3.46 -18.65
CA GLY A 94 -20.29 -3.65 -19.82
C GLY A 94 -20.16 -2.58 -20.91
N ARG A 95 -19.11 -1.74 -20.89
CA ARG A 95 -18.77 -0.93 -22.06
C ARG A 95 -17.91 -1.76 -23.01
N ALA A 96 -18.53 -2.80 -23.57
CA ALA A 96 -17.91 -3.63 -24.59
C ALA A 96 -17.62 -2.76 -25.85
N PRO A 97 -16.48 -2.93 -26.52
CA PRO A 97 -16.43 -2.70 -27.95
C PRO A 97 -17.41 -3.69 -28.58
N THR A 98 -18.35 -3.18 -29.37
CA THR A 98 -19.45 -3.90 -30.00
C THR A 98 -19.04 -5.30 -30.51
N PRO A 99 -19.52 -6.39 -29.90
CA PRO A 99 -19.47 -7.70 -30.52
C PRO A 99 -20.80 -7.92 -31.24
N GLY A 100 -20.72 -8.05 -32.56
CA GLY A 100 -21.80 -8.67 -33.31
C GLY A 100 -21.92 -10.15 -32.93
N SER A 101 -23.16 -10.64 -32.98
CA SER A 101 -23.54 -12.06 -33.14
C SER A 101 -23.48 -12.94 -31.88
N VAL A 102 -24.60 -13.09 -31.18
CA VAL A 102 -25.61 -14.20 -31.15
C VAL A 102 -25.37 -15.23 -30.04
N ASP A 103 -26.46 -15.52 -29.32
CA ASP A 103 -26.83 -16.77 -28.60
C ASP A 103 -25.99 -17.29 -27.42
N HIS A 104 -26.54 -17.22 -26.19
CA HIS A 104 -27.39 -18.28 -25.62
C HIS A 104 -27.86 -17.92 -24.19
N GLY A 105 -29.13 -18.16 -23.91
CA GLY A 105 -29.73 -18.03 -22.59
C GLY A 105 -29.17 -19.09 -21.64
N GLY A 106 -28.24 -18.69 -20.77
CA GLY A 106 -27.78 -19.48 -19.64
C GLY A 106 -28.14 -18.78 -18.33
N THR A 107 -28.83 -19.49 -17.44
CA THR A 107 -29.03 -19.08 -16.06
C THR A 107 -27.64 -18.99 -15.40
N ARG A 108 -27.08 -17.78 -15.34
CA ARG A 108 -25.80 -17.57 -14.66
C ARG A 108 -26.05 -17.59 -13.15
N VAL A 109 -25.49 -18.59 -12.49
CA VAL A 109 -25.39 -18.61 -11.02
C VAL A 109 -24.60 -17.37 -10.63
N VAL A 110 -25.24 -16.38 -10.00
CA VAL A 110 -24.52 -15.27 -9.39
C VAL A 110 -23.72 -15.90 -8.26
N SER A 111 -22.42 -16.08 -8.45
CA SER A 111 -21.54 -16.65 -7.43
C SER A 111 -21.64 -15.86 -6.13
N GLU A 112 -22.35 -16.42 -5.16
CA GLU A 112 -22.38 -16.01 -3.75
C GLU A 112 -20.97 -16.09 -3.09
N GLY A 113 -19.99 -16.63 -3.83
CA GLY A 113 -18.56 -16.68 -3.51
C GLY A 113 -17.92 -15.31 -3.31
N ARG A 114 -18.26 -14.26 -4.07
CA ARG A 114 -17.59 -12.95 -3.89
C ARG A 114 -17.89 -12.29 -2.53
N GLY A 115 -19.10 -12.47 -2.01
CA GLY A 115 -19.48 -11.95 -0.70
C GLY A 115 -18.76 -12.69 0.43
N SER A 116 -18.78 -14.03 0.40
CA SER A 116 -18.14 -14.88 1.40
C SER A 116 -16.60 -14.76 1.38
N GLU A 117 -15.98 -14.62 0.20
CA GLU A 117 -14.55 -14.32 0.05
C GLU A 117 -14.18 -12.96 0.65
N SER A 118 -14.97 -11.91 0.39
CA SER A 118 -14.69 -10.58 0.95
C SER A 118 -14.77 -10.52 2.49
N VAL A 119 -15.73 -11.24 3.08
CA VAL A 119 -15.86 -11.37 4.54
C VAL A 119 -14.73 -12.23 5.11
N ARG A 120 -14.32 -13.27 4.39
CA ARG A 120 -13.18 -14.12 4.76
C ARG A 120 -11.89 -13.31 4.77
N ASP A 121 -11.63 -12.53 3.72
CA ASP A 121 -10.44 -11.68 3.61
C ASP A 121 -10.38 -10.64 4.72
N MET A 122 -11.53 -10.03 5.06
CA MET A 122 -11.63 -9.09 6.18
C MET A 122 -11.31 -9.75 7.54
N LYS A 123 -11.80 -10.96 7.76
CA LYS A 123 -11.50 -11.74 8.99
C LYS A 123 -10.05 -12.22 9.04
N LEU A 124 -9.47 -12.59 7.89
CA LEU A 124 -8.05 -12.95 7.79
C LEU A 124 -7.16 -11.74 8.09
N ASP A 125 -7.46 -10.58 7.52
CA ASP A 125 -6.76 -9.32 7.84
C ASP A 125 -6.84 -9.01 9.35
N HIS A 126 -8.02 -9.16 9.96
CA HIS A 126 -8.19 -8.98 11.39
C HIS A 126 -7.36 -9.98 12.21
N SER A 127 -7.33 -11.26 11.80
CA SER A 127 -6.55 -12.30 12.45
C SER A 127 -5.05 -11.98 12.40
N PHE A 128 -4.54 -11.49 11.27
CA PHE A 128 -3.14 -11.06 11.16
C PHE A 128 -2.83 -9.83 12.01
N LYS A 129 -3.75 -8.87 12.14
CA LYS A 129 -3.60 -7.72 13.04
C LYS A 129 -3.51 -8.14 14.51
N ILE A 130 -4.32 -9.09 14.95
CA ILE A 130 -4.24 -9.63 16.32
C ILE A 130 -2.85 -10.22 16.57
N VAL A 131 -2.34 -11.05 15.67
CA VAL A 131 -1.00 -11.63 15.79
C VAL A 131 0.07 -10.55 15.88
N GLN A 132 0.00 -9.50 15.06
CA GLN A 132 0.94 -8.38 15.12
C GLN A 132 0.91 -7.64 16.46
N VAL A 133 -0.27 -7.44 17.04
CA VAL A 133 -0.40 -6.81 18.35
C VAL A 133 0.23 -7.70 19.43
N GLN A 134 -0.04 -9.01 19.39
CA GLN A 134 0.52 -9.95 20.38
C GLN A 134 2.04 -10.09 20.28
N VAL A 135 2.60 -10.03 19.07
CA VAL A 135 4.07 -9.98 18.89
C VAL A 135 4.66 -8.76 19.60
N ARG A 136 4.05 -7.57 19.46
CA ARG A 136 4.53 -6.37 20.17
C ARG A 136 4.43 -6.52 21.67
N VAL A 137 3.34 -7.08 22.19
CA VAL A 137 3.21 -7.37 23.64
C VAL A 137 4.33 -8.29 24.11
N VAL A 138 4.64 -9.35 23.36
CA VAL A 138 5.75 -10.27 23.70
C VAL A 138 7.09 -9.56 23.67
N GLU A 139 7.36 -8.72 22.67
CA GLU A 139 8.60 -7.95 22.57
C GLU A 139 8.73 -6.93 23.71
N GLU A 140 7.66 -6.20 24.02
CA GLU A 140 7.58 -5.23 25.10
C GLU A 140 7.80 -5.88 26.48
N GLU A 141 7.17 -7.03 26.73
CA GLU A 141 7.41 -7.77 27.98
C GLU A 141 8.82 -8.34 28.04
N ARG A 142 9.35 -8.91 26.95
CA ARG A 142 10.73 -9.42 26.92
C ARG A 142 11.77 -8.32 27.11
N ALA A 143 11.50 -7.10 26.65
CA ALA A 143 12.39 -5.96 26.85
C ALA A 143 12.57 -5.58 28.32
N LYS A 144 11.66 -6.02 29.22
CA LYS A 144 11.78 -5.81 30.67
C LYS A 144 12.81 -6.72 31.35
N GLY A 145 13.38 -7.70 30.63
CA GLY A 145 14.43 -8.59 31.14
C GLY A 145 13.95 -9.40 32.35
N ASP A 146 14.67 -9.31 33.47
CA ASP A 146 14.35 -10.05 34.70
C ASP A 146 13.02 -9.64 35.34
N ALA A 147 12.48 -8.47 34.98
CA ALA A 147 11.17 -7.99 35.42
C ALA A 147 10.03 -8.39 34.46
N ALA A 148 10.30 -9.20 33.43
CA ALA A 148 9.31 -9.63 32.46
C ALA A 148 8.25 -10.55 33.08
N ASP A 149 6.98 -10.26 32.80
CA ASP A 149 5.89 -11.16 33.18
C ASP A 149 5.77 -12.32 32.18
N GLN A 150 6.27 -13.48 32.61
CA GLN A 150 6.24 -14.71 31.81
C GLN A 150 4.82 -15.21 31.54
N ASP A 151 3.85 -14.91 32.41
CA ASP A 151 2.45 -15.30 32.19
C ASP A 151 1.80 -14.43 31.11
N THR A 152 2.12 -13.14 31.07
CA THR A 152 1.69 -12.25 29.96
C THR A 152 2.27 -12.71 28.63
N ILE A 153 3.55 -13.09 28.58
CA ILE A 153 4.17 -13.66 27.38
C ILE A 153 3.48 -14.96 26.96
N ARG A 154 3.21 -15.87 27.90
CA ARG A 154 2.55 -17.16 27.62
C ARG A 154 1.15 -16.96 27.04
N ARG A 155 0.35 -16.06 27.62
CA ARG A 155 -1.00 -15.75 27.14
C ARG A 155 -1.01 -15.11 25.75
N ALA A 156 -0.05 -14.24 25.48
CA ALA A 156 0.10 -13.64 24.16
C ALA A 156 0.43 -14.70 23.10
N LEU A 157 1.34 -15.63 23.41
CA LEU A 157 1.68 -16.75 22.53
C LEU A 157 0.49 -17.70 22.29
N GLU A 158 -0.26 -18.04 23.34
CA GLU A 158 -1.48 -18.86 23.22
C GLU A 158 -2.52 -18.17 22.32
N THR A 159 -2.70 -16.85 22.47
CA THR A 159 -3.60 -16.08 21.60
C THR A 159 -3.15 -16.10 20.14
N MET A 160 -1.85 -16.02 19.89
CA MET A 160 -1.29 -16.13 18.53
C MET A 160 -1.54 -17.52 17.93
N GLU A 161 -1.40 -18.59 18.71
CA GLU A 161 -1.63 -19.96 18.27
C GLU A 161 -3.10 -20.21 17.90
N ILE A 162 -4.03 -19.80 18.77
CA ILE A 162 -5.47 -19.91 18.52
C ILE A 162 -5.84 -19.11 17.26
N THR A 163 -5.35 -17.87 17.15
CA THR A 163 -5.63 -16.99 16.01
C THR A 163 -5.07 -17.56 14.71
N ALA A 164 -3.84 -18.08 14.73
CA ALA A 164 -3.22 -18.68 13.56
C ALA A 164 -3.94 -19.95 13.09
N THR A 165 -4.45 -20.76 14.02
CA THR A 165 -5.23 -21.96 13.71
C THR A 165 -6.55 -21.59 13.05
N ASN A 166 -7.30 -20.64 13.64
CA ASN A 166 -8.55 -20.16 13.07
C ASN A 166 -8.35 -19.53 11.68
N ALA A 167 -7.31 -18.72 11.49
CA ALA A 167 -6.99 -18.13 10.20
C ALA A 167 -6.62 -19.19 9.14
N ARG A 168 -5.88 -20.23 9.55
CA ARG A 168 -5.52 -21.36 8.68
C ARG A 168 -6.74 -22.13 8.21
N ASP A 169 -7.69 -22.39 9.10
CA ASP A 169 -8.94 -23.09 8.75
C ASP A 169 -9.79 -22.27 7.76
N MET A 170 -9.82 -20.94 7.94
CA MET A 170 -10.46 -20.03 7.00
C MET A 170 -9.82 -20.06 5.61
N ILE A 171 -8.50 -20.25 5.51
CA ILE A 171 -7.81 -20.39 4.22
C ILE A 171 -8.14 -21.75 3.57
N LYS A 172 -8.08 -22.85 4.35
CA LYS A 172 -8.32 -24.22 3.84
C LYS A 172 -9.74 -24.41 3.30
N SER A 173 -10.74 -23.78 3.91
CA SER A 173 -12.13 -23.79 3.43
C SER A 173 -12.34 -23.14 2.05
N SER A 174 -11.32 -22.48 1.49
CA SER A 174 -11.35 -21.90 0.12
C SER A 174 -10.88 -22.89 -0.96
N GLY A 175 -10.19 -23.96 -0.58
CA GLY A 175 -9.62 -24.96 -1.48
C GLY A 175 -10.54 -26.15 -1.69
N GLY A 176 -11.61 -25.97 -2.47
CA GLY A 176 -12.33 -27.06 -3.15
C GLY A 176 -12.68 -28.30 -2.31
N GLY A 177 -13.46 -28.11 -1.24
CA GLY A 177 -14.17 -29.23 -0.60
C GLY A 177 -15.38 -29.61 -1.44
N ASP A 178 -15.27 -30.75 -2.11
CA ASP A 178 -16.26 -31.43 -2.96
C ASP A 178 -17.46 -31.95 -2.15
N GLU A 179 -18.07 -31.10 -1.31
CA GLU A 179 -19.26 -31.46 -0.55
C GLU A 179 -20.48 -30.79 -1.19
N PRO A 180 -21.34 -31.56 -1.89
CA PRO A 180 -22.52 -31.01 -2.54
C PRO A 180 -23.43 -30.40 -1.48
N VAL A 181 -23.79 -29.12 -1.68
CA VAL A 181 -24.73 -28.40 -0.83
C VAL A 181 -26.09 -29.07 -0.95
N SER A 182 -26.41 -29.96 -0.01
CA SER A 182 -27.71 -30.61 0.08
C SER A 182 -28.69 -29.67 0.76
N GLY A 183 -29.26 -28.74 -0.01
CA GLY A 183 -30.39 -27.91 0.41
C GLY A 183 -31.71 -28.50 -0.09
N THR A 184 -32.69 -28.65 0.79
CA THR A 184 -34.08 -28.92 0.37
C THR A 184 -34.67 -27.64 -0.18
N ILE A 185 -35.08 -27.66 -1.45
CA ILE A 185 -35.88 -26.59 -2.05
C ILE A 185 -37.30 -26.74 -1.48
N ILE A 186 -37.80 -25.71 -0.81
CA ILE A 186 -39.21 -25.62 -0.40
C ILE A 186 -39.91 -24.82 -1.48
N ASP A 187 -40.85 -25.46 -2.17
CA ASP A 187 -41.81 -24.85 -3.11
C ASP A 187 -42.98 -24.22 -2.34
#